data_AF-A0A2D5RSK1-F1
#
_entry.id   AF-A0A2D5RSK1-F1
#
_cell.length_a   1.000
_cell.length_b   1.000
_cell.length_c   1.000
_cell.angle_alpha   90.00
_cell.angle_beta   90.00
_cell.angle_gamma   90.00
#
_symmetry.space_group_name_H-M   'P 1'
#
loop_
_entity.id
_entity.type
_entity.pdbx_description
1 polymer ?
#
loop_
_entity_poly.entity_id
_entity_poly.type
_entity_poly.pdbx_seq_one_letter_code
_entity_poly.pdbx_strand_id
1 'polypeptide(L)'
;MKKTISILSLIVLSGCQQENSSFDVKEVGNATYLINKKSGELSVVENGNVIALQEYKLPEKNKLSLSGDFDEKIHFELKTKFIFDRIYYKLILKGYSSKELNDQGLYIDKIEDFNWFVNEIKNNEYDQISIQLTDSDGFTLKEEEIYLAKNYVRFSDKEHGITGFQYEGSFFINPLILNDVTSLRYTYMINSLKKAPE
;
A
#
# COMPACT_ATOMS: atom_id res chain seq x y z
N MET A 1 26.61 -51.86 -24.31
CA MET A 1 27.62 -51.78 -23.24
C MET A 1 27.25 -50.64 -22.32
N LYS A 2 26.95 -50.96 -21.05
CA LYS A 2 26.48 -50.05 -20.01
C LYS A 2 27.67 -49.25 -19.44
N LYS A 3 27.54 -47.94 -19.31
CA LYS A 3 28.31 -47.14 -18.36
C LYS A 3 27.36 -46.73 -17.24
N THR A 4 27.40 -47.51 -16.17
CA THR A 4 26.93 -47.13 -14.84
C THR A 4 27.90 -46.11 -14.28
N ILE A 5 27.43 -44.89 -14.01
CA ILE A 5 28.13 -43.93 -13.15
C ILE A 5 27.33 -43.89 -11.85
N SER A 6 28.02 -44.30 -10.78
CA SER A 6 27.52 -44.45 -9.43
C SER A 6 26.85 -43.18 -8.93
N ILE A 7 25.62 -43.37 -8.47
CA ILE A 7 24.93 -42.53 -7.50
C ILE A 7 25.74 -42.64 -6.20
N LEU A 8 26.64 -41.70 -5.98
CA LEU A 8 27.32 -41.54 -4.70
C LEU A 8 26.41 -40.71 -3.79
N SER A 9 25.50 -41.43 -3.13
CA SER A 9 25.12 -41.23 -1.73
C SER A 9 25.25 -39.80 -1.18
N LEU A 10 24.16 -39.04 -1.26
CA LEU A 10 23.93 -37.81 -0.48
C LEU A 10 22.64 -37.94 0.34
N ILE A 11 22.48 -39.08 1.03
CA ILE A 11 21.54 -39.24 2.14
C ILE A 11 22.25 -40.10 3.18
N VAL A 12 23.07 -39.48 4.04
CA VAL A 12 23.14 -39.69 5.49
C VAL A 12 23.98 -38.54 6.04
N LEU A 13 23.33 -37.48 6.51
CA LEU A 13 23.84 -36.63 7.61
C LEU A 13 22.61 -36.10 8.37
N SER A 14 21.81 -37.04 8.88
CA SER A 14 21.04 -36.80 10.10
C SER A 14 22.04 -36.80 11.25
N GLY A 15 22.40 -35.62 11.75
CA GLY A 15 23.22 -35.44 12.94
C GLY A 15 24.68 -35.04 12.67
N CYS A 16 25.07 -33.89 13.23
CA CYS A 16 26.44 -33.36 13.33
C CYS A 16 27.06 -32.78 12.04
N GLN A 17 26.68 -31.55 11.70
CA GLN A 17 27.51 -30.42 11.22
C GLN A 17 26.68 -29.51 10.31
N GLN A 18 25.91 -28.62 10.92
CA GLN A 18 25.22 -27.55 10.19
C GLN A 18 25.43 -26.20 10.86
N GLU A 19 26.64 -25.95 11.36
CA GLU A 19 27.00 -24.65 11.96
C GLU A 19 27.67 -23.68 10.98
N ASN A 20 28.02 -24.10 9.76
CA ASN A 20 28.71 -23.24 8.78
C ASN A 20 28.15 -23.35 7.35
N SER A 21 26.87 -23.70 7.16
CA SER A 21 26.28 -23.55 5.83
C SER A 21 26.06 -22.06 5.55
N SER A 22 26.74 -21.54 4.52
CA SER A 22 26.55 -20.17 4.01
C SER A 22 25.14 -19.91 3.48
N PHE A 23 24.36 -20.98 3.31
CA PHE A 23 22.98 -20.94 2.84
C PHE A 23 22.01 -21.53 3.87
N ASP A 24 20.85 -20.91 4.00
CA ASP A 24 19.65 -21.51 4.58
C ASP A 24 18.85 -22.20 3.48
N VAL A 25 18.29 -23.38 3.76
CA VAL A 25 17.60 -24.21 2.78
C VAL A 25 16.13 -24.30 3.17
N LYS A 26 15.22 -23.94 2.27
CA LYS A 26 13.77 -24.02 2.49
C LYS A 26 13.07 -24.79 1.39
N GLU A 27 12.22 -25.73 1.77
CA GLU A 27 11.35 -26.46 0.85
C GLU A 27 9.95 -25.84 0.91
N VAL A 28 9.43 -25.40 -0.24
CA VAL A 28 8.08 -24.83 -0.37
C VAL A 28 7.40 -25.48 -1.57
N GLY A 29 6.39 -26.31 -1.30
CA GLY A 29 5.75 -27.12 -2.33
C GLY A 29 6.74 -28.12 -2.93
N ASN A 30 6.90 -28.10 -4.26
CA ASN A 30 7.82 -28.98 -5.00
C ASN A 30 9.16 -28.32 -5.33
N ALA A 31 9.45 -27.15 -4.74
CA ALA A 31 10.65 -26.38 -5.02
C ALA A 31 11.54 -26.25 -3.77
N THR A 32 12.86 -26.32 -3.99
CA THR A 32 13.87 -26.06 -2.95
C THR A 32 14.49 -24.69 -3.19
N TYR A 33 14.52 -23.87 -2.14
CA TYR A 33 15.07 -22.52 -2.14
C TYR A 33 16.36 -22.48 -1.32
N LEU A 34 17.36 -21.75 -1.82
CA LEU A 34 18.62 -21.47 -1.14
C LEU A 34 18.67 -19.97 -0.83
N ILE A 35 18.86 -19.61 0.44
CA ILE A 35 18.98 -18.23 0.90
C ILE A 35 20.42 -18.02 1.38
N ASN A 36 21.19 -17.17 0.71
CA ASN A 36 22.54 -16.84 1.17
C ASN A 36 22.46 -16.04 2.47
N LYS A 37 22.94 -16.61 3.58
CA LYS A 37 22.87 -15.97 4.91
C LYS A 37 23.71 -14.69 5.01
N LYS A 38 24.68 -14.49 4.11
CA LYS A 38 25.57 -13.32 4.08
C LYS A 38 25.07 -12.22 3.14
N SER A 39 24.62 -12.56 1.93
CA SER A 39 24.16 -11.56 0.94
C SER A 39 22.66 -11.31 0.96
N GLY A 40 21.85 -12.26 1.41
CA GLY A 40 20.39 -12.22 1.29
C GLY A 40 19.85 -12.83 -0.01
N GLU A 41 20.75 -13.22 -0.93
CA GLU A 41 20.39 -13.67 -2.27
C GLU A 41 19.56 -14.95 -2.22
N LEU A 42 18.44 -14.93 -2.94
CA LEU A 42 17.53 -16.05 -3.07
C LEU A 42 17.81 -16.78 -4.39
N SER A 43 17.91 -18.10 -4.33
CA SER A 43 18.00 -18.96 -5.51
C SER A 43 17.00 -20.11 -5.40
N VAL A 44 16.53 -20.61 -6.53
CA VAL A 44 15.70 -21.81 -6.61
C VAL A 44 16.48 -22.96 -7.24
N VAL A 45 16.28 -24.18 -6.75
CA VAL A 45 16.86 -25.40 -7.32
C VAL A 45 15.82 -26.07 -8.20
N GLU A 46 16.04 -26.06 -9.51
CA GLU A 46 15.17 -26.71 -10.49
C GLU A 46 15.99 -27.65 -11.38
N ASN A 47 15.57 -28.91 -11.49
CA ASN A 47 16.22 -29.92 -12.32
C ASN A 47 17.73 -30.06 -12.06
N GLY A 48 18.15 -29.90 -10.79
CA GLY A 48 19.57 -29.96 -10.38
C GLY A 48 20.37 -28.69 -10.68
N ASN A 49 19.76 -27.64 -11.24
CA ASN A 49 20.40 -26.35 -11.48
C ASN A 49 20.00 -25.35 -10.40
N VAL A 50 20.95 -24.52 -9.98
CA VAL A 50 20.70 -23.38 -9.10
C VAL A 50 20.44 -22.16 -9.98
N ILE A 51 19.21 -21.65 -9.94
CA ILE A 51 18.79 -20.45 -10.66
C ILE A 51 18.76 -19.31 -9.64
N ALA A 52 19.66 -18.34 -9.79
CA ALA A 52 19.63 -17.11 -8.99
C ALA A 52 18.35 -16.35 -9.33
N LEU A 53 17.48 -16.17 -8.33
CA LEU A 53 16.35 -15.27 -8.48
C LEU A 53 16.90 -13.87 -8.39
N GLN A 54 16.57 -13.01 -9.35
CA GLN A 54 17.02 -11.62 -9.31
C GLN A 54 16.55 -10.99 -8.00
N GLU A 55 17.51 -10.56 -7.18
CA GLU A 55 17.22 -9.70 -6.03
C GLU A 55 16.65 -8.40 -6.55
N TYR A 56 15.32 -8.28 -6.52
CA TYR A 56 14.69 -6.98 -6.67
C TYR A 56 14.86 -6.24 -5.34
N LYS A 57 15.95 -5.48 -5.22
CA LYS A 57 16.14 -4.55 -4.12
C LYS A 57 15.03 -3.51 -4.20
N LEU A 58 14.04 -3.63 -3.32
CA LEU A 58 12.97 -2.65 -3.19
C LEU A 58 13.62 -1.27 -2.95
N PRO A 59 13.35 -0.25 -3.80
CA PRO A 59 13.88 1.09 -3.57
C PRO A 59 13.44 1.59 -2.19
N GLU A 60 14.30 2.25 -1.41
CA GLU A 60 13.93 2.78 -0.09
C GLU A 60 12.80 3.87 -0.14
N LYS A 61 12.37 4.27 -1.34
CA LYS A 61 11.25 5.20 -1.64
C LYS A 61 9.84 4.57 -1.51
N ASN A 62 9.65 3.52 -0.73
CA ASN A 62 8.43 2.70 -0.72
C ASN A 62 7.17 3.35 -0.12
N LYS A 63 7.11 4.67 0.03
CA LYS A 63 5.95 5.40 0.54
C LYS A 63 5.79 6.72 -0.16
N LEU A 64 4.58 7.00 -0.62
CA LEU A 64 4.16 8.33 -1.05
C LEU A 64 3.01 8.78 -0.16
N SER A 65 2.92 10.07 0.05
CA SER A 65 1.83 10.66 0.82
C SER A 65 1.43 11.99 0.23
N LEU A 66 0.13 12.26 0.28
CA LEU A 66 -0.47 13.51 -0.16
C LEU A 66 -1.61 13.84 0.80
N SER A 67 -1.82 15.12 1.06
CA SER A 67 -2.96 15.62 1.82
C SER A 67 -3.48 16.90 1.19
N GLY A 68 -4.72 17.22 1.46
CA GLY A 68 -5.36 18.44 0.99
C GLY A 68 -6.79 18.52 1.50
N ASP A 69 -7.53 19.46 0.96
CA ASP A 69 -8.88 19.79 1.41
C ASP A 69 -9.83 19.90 0.22
N PHE A 70 -11.07 19.49 0.41
CA PHE A 70 -12.18 19.67 -0.51
C PHE A 70 -13.06 20.81 -0.02
N ASP A 71 -13.00 21.95 -0.71
CA ASP A 71 -13.82 23.15 -0.47
C ASP A 71 -13.83 23.62 0.99
N GLU A 72 -12.74 23.40 1.74
CA GLU A 72 -12.64 23.68 3.18
C GLU A 72 -13.73 22.99 4.03
N LYS A 73 -14.28 21.88 3.54
CA LYS A 73 -15.30 21.08 4.25
C LYS A 73 -14.78 19.72 4.68
N ILE A 74 -13.94 19.11 3.84
CA ILE A 74 -13.37 17.78 4.10
C ILE A 74 -11.86 17.83 3.92
N HIS A 75 -11.12 17.43 4.95
CA HIS A 75 -9.70 17.15 4.84
C HIS A 75 -9.48 15.71 4.37
N PHE A 76 -8.50 15.50 3.49
CA PHE A 76 -8.06 14.16 3.11
C PHE A 76 -6.56 13.94 3.35
N GLU A 77 -6.22 12.71 3.75
CA GLU A 77 -4.85 12.20 3.75
C GLU A 77 -4.79 10.89 2.98
N LEU A 78 -3.96 10.83 1.95
CA LEU A 78 -3.67 9.64 1.19
C LEU A 78 -2.23 9.21 1.42
N LYS A 79 -2.03 7.94 1.77
CA LYS A 79 -0.70 7.33 1.95
C LYS A 79 -0.66 6.03 1.17
N THR A 80 0.45 5.77 0.50
CA THR A 80 0.71 4.51 -0.18
C THR A 80 1.94 3.83 0.39
N LYS A 81 1.99 2.50 0.29
CA LYS A 81 3.15 1.68 0.60
C LYS A 81 3.35 0.64 -0.48
N PHE A 82 4.55 0.58 -1.03
CA PHE A 82 4.89 -0.33 -2.13
C PHE A 82 5.55 -1.60 -1.58
N ILE A 83 5.05 -2.76 -1.98
CA ILE A 83 5.59 -4.06 -1.61
C ILE A 83 5.54 -4.98 -2.83
N PHE A 84 6.70 -5.22 -3.43
CA PHE A 84 6.87 -6.11 -4.58
C PHE A 84 5.97 -5.73 -5.77
N ASP A 85 4.89 -6.49 -6.02
CA ASP A 85 3.92 -6.32 -7.10
C ASP A 85 2.63 -5.63 -6.64
N ARG A 86 2.63 -5.08 -5.42
CA ARG A 86 1.41 -4.58 -4.78
C ARG A 86 1.64 -3.23 -4.13
N ILE A 87 0.64 -2.36 -4.31
CA ILE A 87 0.56 -1.08 -3.65
C ILE A 87 -0.56 -1.16 -2.64
N TYR A 88 -0.23 -0.92 -1.38
CA TYR A 88 -1.20 -0.72 -0.32
C TYR A 88 -1.51 0.76 -0.21
N TYR A 89 -2.77 1.11 0.02
CA TYR A 89 -3.16 2.48 0.25
C TYR A 89 -3.96 2.61 1.54
N LYS A 90 -3.89 3.81 2.10
CA LYS A 90 -4.72 4.29 3.19
C LYS A 90 -5.19 5.69 2.85
N LEU A 91 -6.49 5.86 2.69
CA LEU A 91 -7.17 7.14 2.51
C LEU A 91 -7.95 7.45 3.78
N ILE A 92 -7.74 8.63 4.34
CA ILE A 92 -8.51 9.17 5.45
C ILE A 92 -9.26 10.39 4.93
N LEU A 93 -10.56 10.46 5.23
CA LEU A 93 -11.40 11.65 5.04
C LEU A 93 -11.91 12.09 6.41
N LYS A 94 -11.82 13.38 6.73
CA LYS A 94 -12.28 13.93 8.01
C LYS A 94 -12.90 15.31 7.79
N GLY A 95 -13.67 15.79 8.77
CA GLY A 95 -14.07 17.20 8.81
C GLY A 95 -12.85 18.11 8.70
N TYR A 96 -12.94 19.15 7.87
CA TYR A 96 -11.88 20.15 7.75
C TYR A 96 -11.66 20.86 9.10
N SER A 97 -10.41 21.10 9.46
CA SER A 97 -10.05 21.78 10.70
C SER A 97 -9.45 23.15 10.37
N SER A 98 -10.11 24.20 10.84
CA SER A 98 -9.65 25.59 10.75
C SER A 98 -9.31 26.14 12.13
N LYS A 99 -8.60 27.27 12.17
CA LYS A 99 -8.35 28.01 13.42
C LYS A 99 -9.24 29.24 13.47
N GLU A 100 -9.95 29.41 14.58
CA GLU A 100 -10.75 30.60 14.85
C GLU A 100 -10.37 31.23 16.19
N LEU A 101 -10.58 32.55 16.30
CA LEU A 101 -10.40 33.28 17.56
C LEU A 101 -11.68 33.16 18.39
N ASN A 102 -11.57 32.68 19.61
CA ASN A 102 -12.68 32.68 20.55
C ASN A 102 -12.88 34.07 21.20
N ASP A 103 -13.94 34.22 21.99
CA ASP A 103 -14.28 35.46 22.72
C ASP A 103 -13.17 35.95 23.68
N GLN A 104 -12.20 35.08 23.99
CA GLN A 104 -11.06 35.37 24.86
C GLN A 104 -9.79 35.73 24.07
N GLY A 105 -9.86 35.81 22.74
CA GLY A 105 -8.73 36.09 21.87
C GLY A 105 -7.74 34.92 21.72
N LEU A 106 -8.15 33.70 22.04
CA LEU A 106 -7.35 32.49 21.87
C LEU A 106 -7.75 31.79 20.57
N TYR A 107 -6.75 31.29 19.83
CA TYR A 107 -6.99 30.42 18.68
C TYR A 107 -7.43 29.04 19.16
N ILE A 108 -8.61 28.62 18.72
CA ILE A 108 -9.16 27.27 18.92
C ILE A 108 -9.35 26.59 17.57
N ASP A 109 -9.28 25.26 17.56
CA ASP A 109 -9.54 24.47 16.36
C ASP A 109 -11.05 24.30 16.20
N LYS A 110 -11.58 24.73 15.05
CA LYS A 110 -12.95 24.47 14.62
C LYS A 110 -12.95 23.38 13.57
N ILE A 111 -13.64 22.29 13.86
CA ILE A 111 -13.77 21.14 12.96
C ILE A 111 -15.15 21.17 12.33
N GLU A 112 -15.21 21.11 11.00
CA GLU A 112 -16.46 21.00 10.25
C GLU A 112 -17.18 19.70 10.63
N ASP A 113 -18.50 19.78 10.85
CA ASP A 113 -19.32 18.60 11.12
C ASP A 113 -19.25 17.65 9.91
N PHE A 114 -18.83 16.41 10.13
CA PHE A 114 -18.70 15.42 9.07
C PHE A 114 -19.98 14.60 8.84
N ASN A 115 -20.99 14.71 9.72
CA ASN A 115 -22.19 13.88 9.64
C ASN A 115 -23.02 14.13 8.38
N TRP A 116 -23.01 15.34 7.81
CA TRP A 116 -23.70 15.62 6.54
C TRP A 116 -23.15 14.72 5.42
N PHE A 117 -21.82 14.55 5.35
CA PHE A 117 -21.17 13.76 4.32
C PHE A 117 -21.54 12.28 4.42
N VAL A 118 -21.72 11.76 5.64
CA VAL A 118 -22.13 10.35 5.89
C VAL A 118 -23.45 10.01 5.19
N ASN A 119 -24.38 10.96 5.15
CA ASN A 119 -25.68 10.77 4.54
C ASN A 119 -25.58 10.90 3.01
N GLU A 120 -24.84 11.91 2.54
CA GLU A 120 -24.72 12.19 1.11
C GLU A 120 -23.96 11.10 0.35
N ILE A 121 -22.88 10.53 0.91
CA ILE A 121 -22.12 9.48 0.20
C ILE A 121 -22.93 8.21 -0.06
N LYS A 122 -23.93 7.92 0.78
CA LYS A 122 -24.79 6.74 0.59
C LYS A 122 -25.79 6.96 -0.55
N ASN A 123 -26.16 8.21 -0.81
CA ASN A 123 -27.06 8.57 -1.90
C ASN A 123 -26.31 8.68 -3.24
N ASN A 124 -24.98 8.81 -3.21
CA ASN A 124 -24.12 8.95 -4.38
C ASN A 124 -23.11 7.80 -4.47
N GLU A 125 -23.56 6.60 -4.87
CA GLU A 125 -22.70 5.40 -4.90
C GLU A 125 -21.46 5.50 -5.81
N TYR A 126 -21.47 6.42 -6.77
CA TYR A 126 -20.38 6.66 -7.72
C TYR A 126 -19.38 7.72 -7.24
N ASP A 127 -19.58 8.29 -6.06
CA ASP A 127 -18.60 9.21 -5.50
C ASP A 127 -17.29 8.48 -5.27
N GLN A 128 -16.21 8.99 -5.84
CA GLN A 128 -14.93 8.32 -5.86
C GLN A 128 -13.73 9.27 -5.81
N ILE A 129 -12.63 8.75 -5.29
CA ILE A 129 -11.29 9.33 -5.40
C ILE A 129 -10.42 8.32 -6.14
N SER A 130 -9.77 8.77 -7.21
CA SER A 130 -8.81 7.96 -7.96
C SER A 130 -7.41 8.27 -7.49
N ILE A 131 -6.68 7.24 -7.07
CA ILE A 131 -5.25 7.30 -6.81
C ILE A 131 -4.51 7.18 -8.13
N GLN A 132 -3.64 8.14 -8.44
CA GLN A 132 -2.81 8.12 -9.64
C GLN A 132 -1.33 8.09 -9.27
N LEU A 133 -0.60 7.12 -9.82
CA LEU A 133 0.85 7.08 -9.77
C LEU A 133 1.41 7.61 -11.07
N THR A 134 2.32 8.58 -10.99
CA THR A 134 2.92 9.18 -12.19
C THR A 134 4.44 9.06 -12.20
N ASP A 135 5.00 9.15 -13.41
CA ASP A 135 6.43 9.36 -13.62
C ASP A 135 6.84 10.82 -13.38
N SER A 136 8.14 11.10 -13.60
CA SER A 136 8.73 12.43 -13.48
C SER A 136 8.18 13.45 -14.49
N ASP A 137 7.70 12.99 -15.65
CA ASP A 137 7.14 13.83 -16.70
C ASP A 137 5.64 14.09 -16.49
N GLY A 138 5.03 13.39 -15.52
CA GLY A 138 3.66 13.55 -15.10
C GLY A 138 2.68 12.65 -15.85
N PHE A 139 3.13 11.64 -16.59
CA PHE A 139 2.27 10.63 -17.19
C PHE A 139 1.76 9.66 -16.13
N THR A 140 0.46 9.34 -16.20
CA THR A 140 -0.16 8.34 -15.31
C THR A 140 0.27 6.93 -15.71
N LEU A 141 0.99 6.25 -14.82
CA LEU A 141 1.46 4.89 -15.01
C LEU A 141 0.46 3.85 -14.47
N LYS A 142 -0.27 4.22 -13.42
CA LYS A 142 -1.28 3.36 -12.78
C LYS A 142 -2.33 4.21 -12.08
N GLU A 143 -3.58 3.78 -12.18
CA GLU A 143 -4.72 4.36 -11.50
C GLU A 143 -5.49 3.27 -10.74
N GLU A 144 -6.06 3.65 -9.59
CA GLU A 144 -6.99 2.84 -8.80
C GLU A 144 -8.11 3.73 -8.25
N GLU A 145 -9.36 3.29 -8.39
CA GLU A 145 -10.53 4.02 -7.91
C GLU A 145 -10.98 3.54 -6.53
N ILE A 146 -11.27 4.49 -5.63
CA ILE A 146 -11.86 4.22 -4.32
C ILE A 146 -13.27 4.80 -4.30
N TYR A 147 -14.26 3.91 -4.36
CA TYR A 147 -15.67 4.27 -4.20
C TYR A 147 -15.99 4.58 -2.74
N LEU A 148 -16.41 5.82 -2.45
CA LEU A 148 -16.57 6.34 -1.10
C LEU A 148 -17.81 5.76 -0.38
N ALA A 149 -18.81 5.30 -1.13
CA ALA A 149 -20.01 4.70 -0.55
C ALA A 149 -19.76 3.33 0.13
N LYS A 150 -18.58 2.72 -0.08
CA LYS A 150 -18.31 1.30 0.26
C LYS A 150 -17.00 1.13 1.03
N ASN A 151 -16.91 0.04 1.80
CA ASN A 151 -15.68 -0.48 2.41
C ASN A 151 -14.88 0.52 3.30
N TYR A 152 -15.56 1.47 3.92
CA TYR A 152 -14.94 2.39 4.88
C TYR A 152 -15.10 1.94 6.33
N VAL A 153 -14.11 2.29 7.14
CA VAL A 153 -14.19 2.28 8.61
C VAL A 153 -14.53 3.69 9.07
N ARG A 154 -15.45 3.81 10.04
CA ARG A 154 -15.87 5.11 10.60
C ARG A 154 -14.97 5.49 11.77
N PHE A 155 -14.53 6.74 11.79
CA PHE A 155 -14.03 7.38 13.00
C PHE A 155 -15.20 8.03 13.73
N SER A 156 -15.26 7.89 15.04
CA SER A 156 -16.28 8.52 15.86
C SER A 156 -15.70 9.15 17.11
N ASP A 157 -16.23 10.30 17.47
CA ASP A 157 -15.98 10.99 18.73
C ASP A 157 -17.30 11.10 19.52
N LYS A 158 -17.21 11.05 20.85
CA LYS A 158 -18.38 11.08 21.74
C LYS A 158 -19.14 12.40 21.66
N GLU A 159 -18.44 13.50 21.35
CA GLU A 159 -19.03 14.83 21.25
C GLU A 159 -19.59 15.13 19.85
N HIS A 160 -18.94 14.63 18.80
CA HIS A 160 -19.20 15.04 17.41
C HIS A 160 -19.81 13.94 16.53
N GLY A 161 -20.09 12.76 17.07
CA GLY A 161 -20.61 11.64 16.28
C GLY A 161 -19.55 11.08 15.33
N ILE A 162 -19.87 10.89 14.04
CA ILE A 162 -18.89 10.41 13.05
C ILE A 162 -18.01 11.59 12.62
N THR A 163 -16.69 11.47 12.81
CA THR A 163 -15.71 12.54 12.51
C THR A 163 -14.90 12.29 11.25
N GLY A 164 -15.04 11.12 10.64
CA GLY A 164 -14.35 10.79 9.40
C GLY A 164 -14.52 9.35 8.95
N PHE A 165 -13.93 9.06 7.79
CA PHE A 165 -13.83 7.75 7.18
C PHE A 165 -12.39 7.35 6.92
N GLN A 166 -12.13 6.05 6.95
CA GLN A 166 -10.88 5.44 6.55
C GLN A 166 -11.15 4.34 5.53
N TYR A 167 -10.40 4.38 4.43
CA TYR A 167 -10.38 3.36 3.41
C TYR A 167 -8.97 2.78 3.38
N GLU A 168 -8.88 1.46 3.42
CA GLU A 168 -7.63 0.73 3.26
C GLU A 168 -7.83 -0.34 2.19
N GLY A 169 -6.82 -0.55 1.37
CA GLY A 169 -6.89 -1.53 0.30
C GLY A 169 -5.55 -1.75 -0.37
N SER A 170 -5.58 -2.53 -1.44
CA SER A 170 -4.39 -2.78 -2.24
C SER A 170 -4.72 -3.13 -3.67
N PHE A 171 -3.82 -2.79 -4.59
CA PHE A 171 -3.93 -3.15 -6.00
C PHE A 171 -2.58 -3.61 -6.55
N PHE A 172 -2.64 -4.41 -7.61
CA PHE A 172 -1.45 -4.93 -8.28
C PHE A 172 -0.82 -3.88 -9.21
N ILE A 173 0.51 -3.92 -9.31
CA ILE A 173 1.30 -3.13 -10.26
C ILE A 173 2.45 -3.99 -10.79
N ASN A 174 2.81 -3.76 -12.06
CA ASN A 174 4.01 -4.36 -12.62
C ASN A 174 5.26 -3.79 -11.91
N PRO A 175 6.11 -4.63 -11.29
CA PRO A 175 7.32 -4.16 -10.61
C PRO A 175 8.29 -3.37 -11.50
N LEU A 176 8.24 -3.56 -12.82
CA LEU A 176 9.03 -2.77 -13.77
C LEU A 176 8.54 -1.31 -13.83
N ILE A 177 7.22 -1.11 -13.82
CA ILE A 177 6.60 0.23 -13.83
C ILE A 177 6.82 0.95 -12.49
N LEU A 178 6.88 0.19 -11.39
CA LEU A 178 7.05 0.74 -10.04
C LEU A 178 8.34 1.57 -9.89
N ASN A 179 9.40 1.20 -10.60
CA ASN A 179 10.67 1.94 -10.56
C ASN A 179 10.57 3.34 -11.18
N ASP A 180 9.62 3.53 -12.09
CA ASP A 180 9.41 4.80 -12.79
C ASP A 180 8.44 5.71 -12.04
N VAL A 181 7.78 5.21 -10.99
CA VAL A 181 6.87 6.01 -10.15
C VAL A 181 7.68 7.00 -9.33
N THR A 182 7.43 8.29 -9.56
CA THR A 182 8.06 9.38 -8.80
C THR A 182 7.07 10.16 -7.94
N SER A 183 5.78 10.13 -8.27
CA SER A 183 4.79 10.95 -7.59
C SER A 183 3.43 10.27 -7.41
N LEU A 184 2.70 10.74 -6.40
CA LEU A 184 1.34 10.36 -6.07
C LEU A 184 0.44 11.56 -6.34
N ARG A 185 -0.59 11.36 -7.16
CA ARG A 185 -1.63 12.33 -7.47
C ARG A 185 -2.99 11.73 -7.13
N TYR A 186 -3.99 12.60 -7.16
CA TYR A 186 -5.38 12.19 -7.03
C TYR A 186 -6.24 13.00 -7.99
N THR A 187 -7.30 12.36 -8.44
CA THR A 187 -8.46 13.01 -9.04
C THR A 187 -9.69 12.58 -8.27
N TYR A 188 -10.78 13.31 -8.38
CA TYR A 188 -11.99 12.98 -7.65
C TYR A 188 -13.23 13.32 -8.45
N MET A 189 -14.29 12.57 -8.19
CA MET A 189 -15.65 12.85 -8.61
C MET A 189 -16.52 12.64 -7.38
N ILE A 190 -16.79 13.71 -6.64
CA ILE A 190 -17.55 13.64 -5.38
C ILE A 190 -18.73 14.59 -5.49
N ASN A 191 -19.86 14.08 -5.98
CA ASN A 191 -21.07 14.88 -6.12
C ASN A 191 -21.69 15.24 -4.76
N SER A 192 -21.43 14.46 -3.72
CA SER A 192 -21.87 14.76 -2.35
C SER A 192 -21.38 16.13 -1.87
N LEU A 193 -20.21 16.61 -2.33
CA LEU A 193 -19.69 17.93 -1.95
C LEU A 193 -20.63 19.08 -2.38
N LYS A 194 -21.44 18.91 -3.43
CA LYS A 194 -22.42 19.91 -3.89
C LYS A 194 -23.56 20.12 -2.88
N LYS A 195 -23.66 19.27 -1.86
CA LYS A 195 -24.64 19.33 -0.76
C LYS A 195 -23.98 19.73 0.55
N ALA A 196 -22.71 20.14 0.53
CA ALA A 196 -22.05 20.64 1.73
C ALA A 196 -22.83 21.83 2.30
N PRO A 197 -22.99 21.91 3.64
CA PRO A 197 -23.59 23.06 4.29
C PRO A 197 -22.71 24.30 4.05
N GLU A 198 -23.35 25.46 3.93
CA GLU A 198 -22.67 26.76 3.80
C GLU A 198 -21.78 27.05 5.03
#